data_AF-A0AAW3MWL8-F1
#
_entry.id   AF-A0AAW3MWL8-F1
#
_cell.length_a   1.000
_cell.length_b   1.000
_cell.length_c   1.000
_cell.angle_alpha   90.00
_cell.angle_beta   90.00
_cell.angle_gamma   90.00
#
_symmetry.space_group_name_H-M   'P 1'
#
loop_
_entity.id
_entity.type
_entity.pdbx_description
1 polymer ?
#
loop_
_entity_poly.entity_id
_entity_poly.type
_entity_poly.pdbx_seq_one_letter_code
_entity_poly.pdbx_strand_id
1 'polypeptide(L)'
;MQNHSGRAMKVITLILKMTLAVFAMCLAVAIAWMFLPVGARNAITLYLLKHAKITLVAIMSILFVLYLFRLRRNIGHFSRAKRVGLAIITLGFLAVVYLFSVRRITTDDTDCQRFNYNAKLNGGIKQVDGTTYLVNICGSGGRGNGLFADQNERVKIVVADAHGSTLATRVFFVFWGGRPGNEPIEIRDGKLIYFDASDEYDGTRSISIPPTAIDWVAARVPIWLR
;
A
#
# COMPACT_ATOMS: atom_id res chain seq x y z
N MET A 1 -31.53 -25.54 42.95
CA MET A 1 -30.13 -25.64 42.45
C MET A 1 -30.15 -25.72 40.93
N GLN A 2 -29.77 -24.64 40.25
CA GLN A 2 -29.81 -24.55 38.78
C GLN A 2 -28.62 -25.27 38.15
N ASN A 3 -28.90 -26.05 37.11
CA ASN A 3 -27.99 -26.96 36.43
C ASN A 3 -26.96 -26.19 35.56
N HIS A 4 -26.04 -25.47 36.20
CA HIS A 4 -25.02 -24.62 35.55
C HIS A 4 -24.03 -25.43 34.69
N SER A 5 -23.77 -26.69 35.08
CA SER A 5 -22.85 -27.60 34.40
C SER A 5 -23.31 -27.96 32.98
N GLY A 6 -24.59 -28.27 32.80
CA GLY A 6 -25.13 -28.69 31.49
C GLY A 6 -25.15 -27.58 30.43
N ARG A 7 -25.24 -26.30 30.84
CA ARG A 7 -25.21 -25.15 29.90
C ARG A 7 -23.78 -24.82 29.47
N ALA A 8 -22.83 -24.87 30.41
CA ALA A 8 -21.41 -24.65 30.12
C ALA A 8 -20.87 -25.74 29.16
N MET A 9 -21.22 -27.00 29.39
CA MET A 9 -20.80 -28.13 28.57
C MET A 9 -21.32 -28.01 27.12
N LYS A 10 -22.57 -27.58 26.93
CA LYS A 10 -23.15 -27.31 25.59
C LYS A 10 -22.40 -26.21 24.83
N VAL A 11 -22.01 -25.13 25.52
CA VAL A 11 -21.25 -24.02 24.91
C VAL A 11 -19.86 -24.50 24.50
N ILE A 12 -19.17 -25.28 25.34
CA ILE A 12 -17.85 -25.83 25.04
C ILE A 12 -17.91 -26.79 23.84
N THR A 13 -18.89 -27.69 23.80
CA THR A 13 -19.08 -28.60 22.66
C THR A 13 -19.39 -27.85 21.37
N LEU A 14 -20.15 -26.75 21.44
CA LEU A 14 -20.47 -25.94 20.27
C LEU A 14 -19.23 -25.19 19.76
N ILE A 15 -18.44 -24.60 20.66
CA ILE A 15 -17.16 -23.97 20.30
C ILE A 15 -16.23 -25.00 19.65
N LEU A 16 -16.05 -26.17 20.28
CA LEU A 16 -15.18 -27.22 19.75
C LEU A 16 -15.60 -27.66 18.35
N LYS A 17 -16.90 -27.87 18.12
CA LYS A 17 -17.42 -28.23 16.78
C LYS A 17 -17.15 -27.16 15.73
N MET A 18 -17.35 -25.88 16.08
CA MET A 18 -17.07 -24.77 15.18
C MET A 18 -15.57 -24.67 14.87
N THR A 19 -14.70 -24.83 15.88
CA THR A 19 -13.25 -24.84 15.70
C THR A 19 -12.81 -25.99 14.79
N LEU A 20 -13.36 -27.19 14.98
CA LEU A 20 -13.04 -28.37 14.18
C LEU A 20 -13.52 -28.22 12.72
N ALA A 21 -14.70 -27.63 12.52
CA ALA A 21 -15.22 -27.33 11.19
C ALA A 21 -14.35 -26.30 10.44
N VAL A 22 -13.93 -25.23 11.12
CA VAL A 22 -13.01 -24.24 10.54
C VAL A 22 -11.67 -24.89 10.20
N PHE A 23 -11.13 -25.73 11.09
CA PHE A 23 -9.88 -26.44 10.85
C PHE A 23 -9.96 -27.35 9.62
N ALA A 24 -11.03 -28.16 9.51
CA ALA A 24 -11.25 -29.03 8.36
C ALA A 24 -11.39 -28.25 7.04
N MET A 25 -12.10 -27.11 7.07
CA MET A 25 -12.23 -26.22 5.92
C MET A 25 -10.88 -25.63 5.51
N CYS A 26 -10.08 -25.13 6.45
CA CYS A 26 -8.75 -24.60 6.18
C CYS A 26 -7.83 -25.67 5.57
N LEU A 27 -7.92 -26.91 6.06
CA LEU A 27 -7.10 -28.03 5.59
C LEU A 27 -7.49 -28.43 4.16
N ALA A 28 -8.78 -28.46 3.84
CA ALA A 28 -9.26 -28.69 2.47
C ALA A 28 -8.79 -27.59 1.50
N VAL A 29 -8.83 -26.31 1.93
CA VAL A 29 -8.32 -25.18 1.13
C VAL A 29 -6.81 -25.30 0.92
N ALA A 30 -6.04 -25.68 1.94
CA ALA A 30 -4.59 -25.84 1.83
C ALA A 30 -4.21 -26.99 0.87
N ILE A 31 -4.95 -28.10 0.92
CA ILE A 31 -4.77 -29.22 -0.02
C ILE A 31 -5.09 -28.76 -1.44
N ALA A 32 -6.24 -28.14 -1.67
CA ALA A 32 -6.62 -27.60 -2.99
C ALA A 32 -5.59 -26.60 -3.53
N TRP A 33 -4.98 -25.80 -2.64
CA TRP A 33 -3.94 -24.84 -2.98
C TRP A 33 -2.66 -25.50 -3.54
N MET A 34 -2.29 -26.68 -3.04
CA MET A 34 -1.12 -27.43 -3.54
C MET A 34 -1.33 -27.95 -4.97
N PHE A 35 -2.57 -28.18 -5.37
CA PHE A 35 -2.92 -28.68 -6.72
C PHE A 35 -3.05 -27.57 -7.78
N LEU A 36 -3.00 -26.30 -7.38
CA LEU A 36 -3.03 -25.18 -8.34
C LEU A 36 -1.70 -25.05 -9.09
N PRO A 37 -1.69 -24.68 -10.38
CA PRO A 37 -0.46 -24.34 -11.10
C PRO A 37 0.31 -23.20 -10.42
N VAL A 38 1.65 -23.21 -10.49
CA VAL A 38 2.50 -22.19 -9.84
C VAL A 38 2.14 -20.77 -10.31
N GLY A 39 1.86 -20.59 -11.61
CA GLY A 39 1.40 -19.31 -12.16
C GLY A 39 0.04 -18.85 -11.59
N ALA A 40 -0.89 -19.77 -11.36
CA ALA A 40 -2.18 -19.47 -10.75
C ALA A 40 -2.04 -19.15 -9.25
N ARG A 41 -1.20 -19.90 -8.51
CA ARG A 41 -0.87 -19.60 -7.11
C ARG A 41 -0.30 -18.19 -6.98
N ASN A 42 0.68 -17.83 -7.82
CA ASN A 42 1.32 -16.52 -7.83
C ASN A 42 0.35 -15.39 -8.23
N ALA A 43 -0.50 -15.62 -9.23
CA ALA A 43 -1.53 -14.65 -9.61
C ALA A 43 -2.55 -14.43 -8.49
N ILE A 44 -2.97 -15.49 -7.80
CA ILE A 44 -3.92 -15.40 -6.69
C ILE A 44 -3.26 -14.74 -5.46
N THR A 45 -2.02 -15.07 -5.10
CA THR A 45 -1.31 -14.37 -4.02
C THR A 45 -1.07 -12.90 -4.34
N LEU A 46 -0.69 -12.57 -5.57
CA LEU A 46 -0.53 -11.16 -6.00
C LEU A 46 -1.87 -10.43 -5.99
N TYR A 47 -2.95 -11.06 -6.47
CA TYR A 47 -4.30 -10.50 -6.41
C TYR A 47 -4.75 -10.28 -4.95
N LEU A 48 -4.56 -11.27 -4.08
CA LEU A 48 -4.82 -11.14 -2.64
C LEU A 48 -3.96 -10.04 -2.02
N LEU A 49 -2.67 -9.95 -2.32
CA LEU A 49 -1.80 -8.90 -1.76
C LEU A 49 -2.23 -7.50 -2.21
N LYS A 50 -2.63 -7.38 -3.48
CA LYS A 50 -3.07 -6.14 -4.11
C LYS A 50 -4.42 -5.66 -3.57
N HIS A 51 -5.36 -6.60 -3.37
CA HIS A 51 -6.71 -6.28 -2.92
C HIS A 51 -6.92 -6.46 -1.41
N ALA A 52 -5.99 -7.08 -0.68
CA ALA A 52 -6.10 -7.34 0.77
C ALA A 52 -6.38 -6.07 1.57
N LYS A 53 -5.80 -4.93 1.17
CA LYS A 53 -6.07 -3.63 1.79
C LYS A 53 -7.54 -3.22 1.61
N ILE A 54 -8.05 -3.30 0.39
CA ILE A 54 -9.44 -2.96 0.06
C ILE A 54 -10.39 -3.92 0.79
N THR A 55 -10.08 -5.21 0.80
CA THR A 55 -10.86 -6.25 1.49
C THR A 55 -10.86 -6.04 3.00
N LEU A 56 -9.70 -5.72 3.60
CA LEU A 56 -9.60 -5.40 5.04
C LEU A 56 -10.40 -4.15 5.38
N VAL A 57 -10.27 -3.07 4.59
CA VAL A 57 -11.05 -1.84 4.80
C VAL A 57 -12.56 -2.10 4.66
N ALA A 58 -12.97 -2.91 3.68
CA ALA A 58 -14.36 -3.30 3.48
C ALA A 58 -14.91 -4.11 4.67
N ILE A 59 -14.18 -5.13 5.13
CA ILE A 59 -14.56 -5.94 6.29
C ILE A 59 -14.66 -5.06 7.53
N MET A 60 -13.66 -4.20 7.78
CA MET A 60 -13.66 -3.28 8.91
C MET A 60 -14.83 -2.28 8.85
N SER A 61 -15.17 -1.79 7.66
CA SER A 61 -16.32 -0.91 7.44
C SER A 61 -17.65 -1.63 7.71
N ILE A 62 -17.81 -2.89 7.26
CA ILE A 62 -19.00 -3.70 7.53
C ILE A 62 -19.16 -3.96 9.03
N LEU A 63 -18.08 -4.33 9.72
CA LEU A 63 -18.09 -4.54 11.17
C LEU A 63 -18.44 -3.25 11.92
N PHE A 64 -17.96 -2.10 11.44
CA PHE A 64 -18.27 -0.79 12.02
C PHE A 64 -19.73 -0.38 11.82
N VAL A 65 -20.32 -0.64 10.64
CA VAL A 65 -21.75 -0.43 10.40
C VAL A 65 -22.60 -1.33 11.30
N LEU A 66 -22.24 -2.60 11.44
CA LEU A 66 -22.91 -3.53 12.36
C LEU A 66 -22.79 -3.06 13.82
N TYR A 67 -21.64 -2.52 14.20
CA TYR A 67 -21.41 -1.91 15.51
C TYR A 67 -22.30 -0.68 15.74
N LEU A 68 -22.38 0.25 14.79
CA LEU A 68 -23.26 1.42 14.86
C LEU A 68 -24.74 1.04 14.90
N PHE A 69 -25.15 0.01 14.15
CA PHE A 69 -26.51 -0.51 14.18
C PHE A 69 -26.88 -1.08 15.55
N ARG A 70 -26.01 -1.90 16.14
CA ARG A 70 -26.20 -2.42 17.51
C ARG A 70 -26.22 -1.30 18.55
N LEU A 71 -25.36 -0.29 18.37
CA LEU A 71 -25.30 0.87 19.25
C LEU A 71 -26.62 1.67 19.22
N ARG A 72 -27.14 1.97 18.03
CA ARG A 72 -28.41 2.69 17.88
C ARG A 72 -29.55 1.96 18.56
N ARG A 73 -29.57 0.62 18.48
CA ARG A 73 -30.61 -0.22 19.09
C ARG A 73 -30.57 -0.23 20.62
N ASN A 74 -29.39 -0.09 21.23
CA ASN A 74 -29.21 -0.22 22.68
C ASN A 74 -28.90 1.10 23.41
N ILE A 75 -28.94 2.25 22.73
CA ILE A 75 -28.42 3.53 23.24
C ILE A 75 -29.06 3.97 24.57
N GLY A 76 -30.31 3.59 24.82
CA GLY A 76 -31.04 3.89 26.07
C GLY A 76 -30.53 3.16 27.31
N HIS A 77 -29.76 2.07 27.16
CA HIS A 77 -29.27 1.24 28.26
C HIS A 77 -27.81 1.54 28.66
N PHE A 78 -27.17 2.54 28.04
CA PHE A 78 -25.75 2.83 28.25
C PHE A 78 -25.50 3.89 29.32
N SER A 79 -24.76 3.52 30.37
CA SER A 79 -24.24 4.44 31.40
C SER A 79 -23.21 5.41 30.82
N ARG A 80 -22.99 6.55 31.50
CA ARG A 80 -22.09 7.64 31.06
C ARG A 80 -20.66 7.14 30.78
N ALA A 81 -20.13 6.25 31.63
CA ALA A 81 -18.81 5.65 31.43
C ALA A 81 -18.71 4.80 30.15
N LYS A 82 -19.76 4.02 29.84
CA LYS A 82 -19.79 3.20 28.63
C LYS A 82 -19.90 4.05 27.36
N ARG A 83 -20.50 5.25 27.41
CA ARG A 83 -20.54 6.19 26.28
C ARG A 83 -19.18 6.82 25.98
N VAL A 84 -18.37 7.08 27.00
CA VAL A 84 -17.00 7.62 26.83
C VAL A 84 -16.09 6.56 26.21
N GLY A 85 -16.10 5.32 26.73
CA GLY A 85 -15.33 4.21 26.14
C GLY A 85 -15.72 3.94 24.69
N LEU A 86 -17.01 4.06 24.38
CA LEU A 86 -17.53 3.93 23.02
C LEU A 86 -16.99 5.02 22.09
N ALA A 87 -16.99 6.29 22.54
CA ALA A 87 -16.48 7.42 21.78
C ALA A 87 -14.99 7.22 21.41
N ILE A 88 -14.19 6.74 22.37
CA ILE A 88 -12.76 6.45 22.17
C ILE A 88 -12.57 5.36 21.10
N ILE A 89 -13.35 4.28 21.12
CA ILE A 89 -13.27 3.20 20.12
C ILE A 89 -13.63 3.72 18.72
N THR A 90 -14.68 4.54 18.60
CA THR A 90 -15.04 5.16 17.31
C THR A 90 -13.96 6.09 16.78
N LEU A 91 -13.36 6.92 17.64
CA LEU A 91 -12.27 7.83 17.27
C LEU A 91 -11.02 7.06 16.84
N GLY A 92 -10.67 6.00 17.57
CA GLY A 92 -9.56 5.11 17.20
C GLY A 92 -9.78 4.40 15.86
N PHE A 93 -11.00 3.90 15.61
CA PHE A 93 -11.35 3.29 14.33
C PHE A 93 -11.24 4.30 13.18
N LEU A 94 -11.78 5.51 13.35
CA LEU A 94 -11.69 6.57 12.35
C LEU A 94 -10.23 6.96 12.07
N ALA A 95 -9.39 7.06 13.10
CA ALA A 95 -7.97 7.33 12.93
C ALA A 95 -7.23 6.23 12.16
N VAL A 96 -7.54 4.95 12.44
CA VAL A 96 -6.97 3.81 11.70
C VAL A 96 -7.43 3.83 10.25
N VAL A 97 -8.73 4.00 9.99
CA VAL A 97 -9.26 4.09 8.62
C VAL A 97 -8.60 5.24 7.88
N TYR A 98 -8.50 6.43 8.49
CA TYR A 98 -7.81 7.58 7.92
C TYR A 98 -6.34 7.30 7.61
N LEU A 99 -5.60 6.64 8.52
CA LEU A 99 -4.22 6.26 8.24
C LEU A 99 -4.11 5.28 7.07
N PHE A 100 -5.00 4.30 6.97
CA PHE A 100 -4.99 3.31 5.88
C PHE A 100 -5.49 3.85 4.54
N SER A 101 -6.42 4.82 4.55
CA SER A 101 -6.98 5.40 3.33
C SER A 101 -6.14 6.57 2.79
N VAL A 102 -5.51 7.36 3.68
CA VAL A 102 -4.72 8.54 3.29
C VAL A 102 -3.23 8.20 3.11
N ARG A 103 -2.65 7.32 3.93
CA ARG A 103 -1.30 6.80 3.62
C ARG A 103 -1.43 5.64 2.65
N ARG A 104 -1.30 5.93 1.36
CA ARG A 104 -1.02 4.91 0.34
C ARG A 104 0.22 4.15 0.81
N ILE A 105 0.04 2.96 1.39
CA ILE A 105 1.15 1.99 1.54
C ILE A 105 1.55 1.65 0.10
N THR A 106 2.59 2.32 -0.38
CA THR A 106 3.14 2.10 -1.71
C THR A 106 3.84 0.75 -1.69
N THR A 107 3.35 -0.21 -2.48
CA THR A 107 4.15 -1.38 -2.84
C THR A 107 4.96 -1.00 -4.07
N ASP A 108 6.24 -1.37 -4.07
CA ASP A 108 7.10 -1.17 -5.23
C ASP A 108 6.76 -2.23 -6.27
N ASP A 109 5.78 -1.92 -7.12
CA ASP A 109 5.38 -2.77 -8.24
C ASP A 109 6.18 -2.44 -9.51
N THR A 110 7.33 -1.76 -9.40
CA THR A 110 8.15 -1.38 -10.57
C THR A 110 9.07 -2.51 -11.02
N ASP A 111 9.16 -2.71 -12.33
CA ASP A 111 10.03 -3.70 -12.97
C ASP A 111 11.08 -2.97 -13.82
N CYS A 112 12.24 -2.73 -13.21
CA CYS A 112 13.36 -2.05 -13.85
C CYS A 112 14.06 -2.86 -14.95
N GLN A 113 13.81 -4.17 -15.06
CA GLN A 113 14.36 -4.98 -16.16
C GLN A 113 13.54 -4.79 -17.43
N ARG A 114 12.21 -4.68 -17.27
CA ARG A 114 11.28 -4.65 -18.40
C ARG A 114 10.89 -3.25 -18.83
N PHE A 115 10.72 -2.31 -17.89
CA PHE A 115 10.18 -0.98 -18.17
C PHE A 115 11.19 0.11 -17.81
N ASN A 116 12.21 0.26 -18.65
CA ASN A 116 13.22 1.31 -18.53
C ASN A 116 12.74 2.60 -19.21
N TYR A 117 12.71 3.70 -18.46
CA TYR A 117 12.29 5.02 -18.94
C TYR A 117 13.40 6.07 -18.96
N ASN A 118 14.68 5.67 -18.84
CA ASN A 118 15.81 6.61 -18.88
C ASN A 118 15.80 7.49 -20.12
N ALA A 119 15.60 6.91 -21.30
CA ALA A 119 15.58 7.67 -22.55
C ALA A 119 14.37 8.62 -22.63
N LYS A 120 13.24 8.25 -22.03
CA LYS A 120 11.98 8.99 -22.13
C LYS A 120 11.87 10.12 -21.12
N LEU A 121 12.38 9.91 -19.91
CA LEU A 121 12.30 10.85 -18.79
C LEU A 121 13.65 11.49 -18.48
N ASN A 122 14.60 11.50 -19.42
CA ASN A 122 15.92 12.13 -19.27
C ASN A 122 16.76 11.61 -18.08
N GLY A 123 16.71 10.29 -17.84
CA GLY A 123 17.61 9.61 -16.90
C GLY A 123 19.04 9.46 -17.44
N GLY A 124 19.73 8.42 -17.00
CA GLY A 124 21.11 8.11 -17.38
C GLY A 124 22.15 8.84 -16.53
N ILE A 125 23.33 9.05 -17.12
CA ILE A 125 24.48 9.66 -16.45
C ILE A 125 24.28 11.17 -16.38
N LYS A 126 24.44 11.74 -15.18
CA LYS A 126 24.31 13.18 -14.91
C LYS A 126 25.56 13.67 -14.20
N GLN A 127 26.10 14.80 -14.66
CA GLN A 127 27.22 15.49 -14.03
C GLN A 127 26.67 16.70 -13.27
N VAL A 128 26.96 16.80 -11.98
CA VAL A 128 26.58 17.94 -11.13
C VAL A 128 27.80 18.31 -10.29
N ASP A 129 28.26 19.55 -10.42
CA ASP A 129 29.43 20.08 -9.70
C ASP A 129 30.68 19.19 -9.81
N GLY A 130 30.93 18.66 -11.01
CA GLY A 130 32.06 17.76 -11.30
C GLY A 130 31.90 16.33 -10.74
N THR A 131 30.78 16.03 -10.10
CA THR A 131 30.46 14.70 -9.58
C THR A 131 29.48 13.98 -10.50
N THR A 132 29.80 12.72 -10.83
CA THR A 132 28.97 11.88 -11.69
C THR A 132 27.94 11.11 -10.87
N TYR A 133 26.68 11.19 -11.28
CA TYR A 133 25.55 10.47 -10.73
C TYR A 133 24.90 9.61 -11.81
N LEU A 134 24.48 8.40 -11.45
CA LEU A 134 23.67 7.53 -12.31
C LEU A 134 22.21 7.64 -11.87
N VAL A 135 21.37 8.17 -12.76
CA VAL A 135 19.93 8.29 -12.53
C VAL A 135 19.21 7.22 -13.34
N ASN A 136 18.68 6.21 -12.66
CA ASN A 136 17.90 5.15 -13.28
C ASN A 136 16.41 5.35 -13.02
N ILE A 137 15.60 5.25 -14.06
CA ILE A 137 14.16 5.49 -14.03
C ILE A 137 13.47 4.28 -14.63
N CYS A 138 12.56 3.69 -13.85
CA CYS A 138 11.81 2.54 -14.30
C CYS A 138 10.38 2.54 -13.79
N GLY A 139 9.47 1.80 -14.43
CA GLY A 139 8.07 1.77 -14.03
C GLY A 139 7.46 0.38 -13.91
N SER A 140 6.17 0.38 -13.63
CA SER A 140 5.36 -0.82 -13.42
C SER A 140 4.79 -1.41 -14.71
N GLY A 141 4.91 -0.71 -15.85
CA GLY A 141 4.33 -1.09 -17.13
C GLY A 141 2.80 -0.99 -17.18
N GLY A 142 2.18 -0.53 -16.08
CA GLY A 142 0.75 -0.38 -15.95
C GLY A 142 0.24 0.78 -16.79
N ARG A 143 -0.11 0.51 -18.06
CA ARG A 143 -1.04 1.38 -18.79
C ARG A 143 -2.44 1.04 -18.31
N GLY A 144 -3.11 2.00 -17.67
CA GLY A 144 -4.52 1.87 -17.33
C GLY A 144 -5.37 1.78 -18.60
N ASN A 145 -5.51 0.58 -19.17
CA ASN A 145 -6.40 0.34 -20.31
C ASN A 145 -7.79 -0.02 -19.77
N GLY A 146 -8.57 0.99 -19.40
CA GLY A 146 -9.96 0.81 -18.97
C GLY A 146 -10.67 2.15 -18.76
N LEU A 147 -12.00 2.15 -18.93
CA LEU A 147 -12.88 3.32 -18.75
C LEU A 147 -12.83 3.95 -17.33
N PHE A 148 -12.23 3.24 -16.36
CA PHE A 148 -12.00 3.68 -14.98
C PHE A 148 -10.57 3.39 -14.50
N ALA A 149 -9.64 3.09 -15.41
CA ALA A 149 -8.28 2.78 -15.03
C ALA A 149 -7.51 4.08 -14.78
N ASP A 150 -6.83 4.15 -13.64
CA ASP A 150 -5.89 5.23 -13.33
C ASP A 150 -4.85 5.26 -14.46
N GLN A 151 -4.85 6.35 -15.23
CA GLN A 151 -3.93 6.53 -16.37
C GLN A 151 -2.49 6.82 -15.90
N ASN A 152 -2.33 6.93 -14.59
CA ASN A 152 -1.08 7.15 -13.91
C ASN A 152 -0.32 5.84 -13.77
N GLU A 153 0.85 5.77 -14.40
CA GLU A 153 1.80 4.68 -14.17
C GLU A 153 2.66 5.02 -12.94
N ARG A 154 2.88 4.03 -12.07
CA ARG A 154 3.87 4.16 -11.00
C ARG A 154 5.28 4.01 -11.57
N VAL A 155 6.12 5.01 -11.32
CA VAL A 155 7.52 5.10 -11.75
C VAL A 155 8.42 5.32 -10.54
N LYS A 156 9.65 4.83 -10.62
CA LYS A 156 10.68 4.91 -9.59
C LYS A 156 11.92 5.57 -10.17
N ILE A 157 12.44 6.59 -9.48
CA ILE A 157 13.75 7.19 -9.70
C ILE A 157 14.72 6.62 -8.66
N VAL A 158 15.87 6.15 -9.14
CA VAL A 158 17.01 5.73 -8.33
C VAL A 158 18.19 6.60 -8.70
N VAL A 159 18.73 7.33 -7.73
CA VAL A 159 19.97 8.10 -7.89
C VAL A 159 21.09 7.32 -7.22
N ALA A 160 22.13 7.02 -7.98
CA ALA A 160 23.31 6.31 -7.52
C ALA A 160 24.58 7.13 -7.77
N ASP A 161 25.63 6.82 -7.02
CA ASP A 161 26.97 7.35 -7.27
C ASP A 161 27.60 6.71 -8.52
N ALA A 162 28.78 7.19 -8.92
CA ALA A 162 29.55 6.67 -10.05
C ALA A 162 29.89 5.16 -9.96
N HIS A 163 29.88 4.59 -8.76
CA HIS A 163 30.16 3.17 -8.50
C HIS A 163 28.87 2.32 -8.49
N GLY A 164 27.71 2.93 -8.68
CA GLY A 164 26.40 2.26 -8.68
C GLY A 164 25.77 2.10 -7.29
N SER A 165 26.35 2.70 -6.24
CA SER A 165 25.75 2.67 -4.89
C SER A 165 24.54 3.58 -4.82
N THR A 166 23.42 3.06 -4.34
CA THR A 166 22.17 3.85 -4.24
C THR A 166 22.27 4.92 -3.15
N LEU A 167 22.09 6.17 -3.57
CA LEU A 167 22.10 7.36 -2.72
C LEU A 167 20.68 7.85 -2.40
N ALA A 168 19.77 7.77 -3.36
CA ALA A 168 18.37 8.14 -3.16
C ALA A 168 17.44 7.26 -3.99
N THR A 169 16.21 7.10 -3.50
CA THR A 169 15.12 6.47 -4.24
C THR A 169 13.83 7.24 -3.98
N ARG A 170 13.04 7.42 -5.04
CA ARG A 170 11.69 8.02 -5.00
C ARG A 170 10.74 7.27 -5.91
N VAL A 171 9.49 7.15 -5.48
CA VAL A 171 8.39 6.59 -6.26
C VAL A 171 7.40 7.72 -6.50
N PHE A 172 6.94 7.86 -7.73
CA PHE A 172 6.04 8.92 -8.19
C PHE A 172 5.13 8.39 -9.30
N PHE A 173 4.16 9.18 -9.71
CA PHE A 173 3.22 8.81 -10.76
C PHE A 173 3.45 9.63 -12.03
N VAL A 174 3.33 8.97 -13.19
CA VAL A 174 3.48 9.56 -14.52
C VAL A 174 2.20 9.36 -15.31
N PHE A 175 1.65 10.45 -15.85
CA PHE A 175 0.48 10.43 -16.71
C PHE A 175 0.89 10.46 -18.19
N TRP A 176 0.78 9.32 -18.88
CA TRP A 176 1.23 9.22 -20.28
C TRP A 176 0.31 9.90 -21.29
N GLY A 177 -0.93 10.27 -20.91
CA GLY A 177 -2.01 10.72 -21.80
C GLY A 177 -1.99 12.17 -22.28
N GLY A 178 -0.93 12.96 -22.03
CA GLY A 178 -0.71 14.24 -22.75
C GLY A 178 -1.06 15.56 -22.03
N ARG A 179 -1.07 15.60 -20.69
CA ARG A 179 -1.06 16.81 -19.81
C ARG A 179 -0.14 16.51 -18.59
N PRO A 180 0.30 17.48 -17.75
CA PRO A 180 1.59 17.34 -17.07
C PRO A 180 1.71 16.06 -16.24
N GLY A 181 2.83 15.38 -16.41
CA GLY A 181 3.08 13.99 -16.01
C GLY A 181 4.23 13.33 -16.77
N ASN A 182 4.54 13.80 -17.98
CA ASN A 182 5.60 13.27 -18.86
C ASN A 182 6.84 14.16 -18.93
N GLU A 183 6.91 15.20 -18.09
CA GLU A 183 8.04 16.12 -18.09
C GLU A 183 9.32 15.33 -17.81
N PRO A 184 10.33 15.44 -18.70
CA PRO A 184 11.62 14.84 -18.44
C PRO A 184 12.18 15.41 -17.13
N ILE A 185 12.93 14.60 -16.39
CA ILE A 185 13.59 15.12 -15.20
C ILE A 185 14.59 16.20 -15.61
N GLU A 186 14.72 17.20 -14.77
CA GLU A 186 15.66 18.30 -14.95
C GLU A 186 16.58 18.40 -13.75
N ILE A 187 17.83 18.81 -13.97
CA ILE A 187 18.73 19.16 -12.88
C ILE A 187 18.94 20.66 -12.93
N ARG A 188 18.55 21.33 -11.85
CA ARG A 188 18.69 22.78 -11.69
C ARG A 188 19.02 23.10 -10.24
N ASP A 189 19.96 24.02 -10.03
CA ASP A 189 20.37 24.52 -8.71
C ASP A 189 20.70 23.40 -7.70
N GLY A 190 21.44 22.38 -8.14
CA GLY A 190 21.79 21.23 -7.30
C GLY A 190 20.58 20.38 -6.89
N LYS A 191 19.50 20.37 -7.68
CA LYS A 191 18.30 19.56 -7.43
C LYS A 191 17.86 18.84 -8.69
N LEU A 192 17.49 17.58 -8.53
CA LEU A 192 16.77 16.80 -9.54
C LEU A 192 15.29 17.07 -9.37
N ILE A 193 14.70 17.73 -10.35
CA ILE A 193 13.29 18.11 -10.42
C ILE A 193 12.55 17.06 -11.25
N TYR A 194 11.41 16.59 -10.73
CA TYR A 194 10.52 15.65 -11.40
C TYR A 194 9.07 16.02 -11.12
N PHE A 195 8.15 15.62 -12.01
CA PHE A 195 6.73 15.86 -11.83
C PHE A 195 6.02 14.59 -11.37
N ASP A 196 5.28 14.66 -10.25
CA ASP A 196 4.44 13.61 -9.71
C ASP A 196 2.97 13.90 -10.04
N ALA A 197 2.42 13.14 -10.99
CA ALA A 197 1.05 13.26 -11.47
C ALA A 197 -0.01 12.81 -10.44
N SER A 198 0.38 12.39 -9.23
CA SER A 198 -0.56 12.11 -8.16
C SER A 198 -1.09 13.36 -7.44
N ASP A 199 -0.42 14.50 -7.59
CA ASP A 199 -0.83 15.77 -6.99
C ASP A 199 -1.57 16.65 -8.01
N GLU A 200 -2.80 17.03 -7.69
CA GLU A 200 -3.71 17.76 -8.61
C GLU A 200 -3.43 19.28 -8.69
N TYR A 201 -2.65 19.82 -7.74
CA TYR A 201 -2.39 21.27 -7.61
C TYR A 201 -0.93 21.69 -7.83
N ASP A 202 0.05 20.89 -7.39
CA ASP A 202 1.49 21.09 -7.65
C ASP A 202 2.22 19.74 -7.63
N GLY A 203 2.45 19.18 -8.81
CA GLY A 203 3.18 17.92 -8.98
C GLY A 203 4.70 18.10 -8.95
N THR A 204 5.23 19.31 -8.85
CA THR A 204 6.68 19.51 -8.96
C THR A 204 7.38 19.09 -7.67
N ARG A 205 8.17 18.03 -7.74
CA ARG A 205 8.96 17.49 -6.64
C ARG A 205 10.44 17.60 -6.95
N SER A 206 11.27 17.55 -5.91
CA SER A 206 12.72 17.58 -6.08
C SER A 206 13.47 16.64 -5.14
N ILE A 207 14.64 16.19 -5.59
CA ILE A 207 15.65 15.49 -4.79
C ILE A 207 16.90 16.36 -4.80
N SER A 208 17.47 16.65 -3.63
CA SER A 208 18.75 17.36 -3.56
C SER A 208 19.87 16.52 -4.19
N ILE A 209 20.78 17.17 -4.91
CA ILE A 209 22.03 16.62 -5.42
C ILE A 209 23.18 17.48 -4.85
N PRO A 210 24.08 16.91 -4.03
CA PRO A 210 24.09 15.52 -3.55
C PRO A 210 22.87 15.19 -2.66
N PRO A 211 22.39 13.93 -2.67
CA PRO A 211 21.32 13.50 -1.77
C PRO A 211 21.66 13.69 -0.30
N THR A 212 20.65 14.00 0.51
CA THR A 212 20.83 14.22 1.94
C THR A 212 21.11 12.91 2.69
N ALA A 213 21.62 12.99 3.92
CA ALA A 213 21.76 11.81 4.77
C ALA A 213 20.41 11.08 5.00
N ILE A 214 19.31 11.84 5.07
CA ILE A 214 17.95 11.28 5.19
C ILE A 214 17.58 10.51 3.92
N ASP A 215 17.92 11.03 2.74
CA ASP A 215 17.70 10.33 1.47
C ASP A 215 18.44 9.00 1.41
N TRP A 216 19.69 9.01 1.89
CA TRP A 216 20.54 7.83 1.94
C TRP A 216 19.98 6.75 2.86
N VAL A 217 19.52 7.14 4.06
CA VAL A 217 18.86 6.22 5.00
C VAL A 217 17.57 5.69 4.39
N ALA A 218 16.74 6.58 3.84
CA ALA A 218 15.43 6.22 3.32
C ALA A 218 15.51 5.38 2.02
N ALA A 219 16.62 5.42 1.29
CA ALA A 219 16.90 4.53 0.17
C ALA A 219 17.21 3.08 0.61
N ARG A 220 17.58 2.87 1.87
CA ARG A 220 17.88 1.55 2.47
C ARG A 220 16.72 0.98 3.28
N VAL A 221 15.70 1.81 3.54
CA VAL A 221 14.46 1.37 4.17
C VAL A 221 13.54 0.79 3.08
N PRO A 222 13.00 -0.42 3.27
CA PRO A 222 12.02 -0.99 2.35
C PRO A 222 10.83 -0.05 2.13
N ILE A 223 10.38 0.07 0.88
CA ILE A 223 9.34 1.05 0.49
C ILE A 223 8.02 0.85 1.24
N TRP A 224 7.71 -0.37 1.72
CA TRP A 224 6.51 -0.62 2.53
C TRP A 224 6.56 -0.02 3.95
N LEU A 225 7.75 0.36 4.44
CA LEU A 225 7.97 1.00 5.74
C LEU A 225 8.07 2.53 5.63
N ARG A 226 7.99 3.08 4.42
CA ARG A 226 8.16 4.50 4.10
C ARG A 226 6.81 5.16 3.85
#